data_AF-C7AA76-F1
#
_entry.id   AF-C7AA76-F1
#
_cell.length_a   1.000
_cell.length_b   1.000
_cell.length_c   1.000
_cell.angle_alpha   90.00
_cell.angle_beta   90.00
_cell.angle_gamma   90.00
#
_symmetry.space_group_name_H-M   'P 1'
#
loop_
_entity.id
_entity.type
_entity.pdbx_description
1 polymer ?
#
loop_
_entity_poly.entity_id
_entity_poly.type
_entity_poly.pdbx_seq_one_letter_code
_entity_poly.pdbx_strand_id
1 'polypeptide(L)'
;IPVTSLMFALGLDGEAILSTFYKKILYKRTKEGWRVPFDANRFRGYSTVNDLIDADTGKVVLEAGKKLTVRAARQLQEKGLKALRLSDEELVGNYLAEDLVNPKTGEIHAEAGEEITDKNMKALNEHGYKELPL
;
A
#
# COMPACT_ATOMS: atom_id res chain seq x y z
N ILE A 1 13.26 -15.98 -22.15
CA ILE A 1 12.18 -14.99 -22.32
C ILE A 1 11.47 -14.87 -20.97
N PRO A 2 11.28 -13.66 -20.40
CA PRO A 2 10.48 -13.47 -19.18
C PRO A 2 9.07 -14.03 -19.34
N VAL A 3 8.50 -14.63 -18.29
CA VAL A 3 7.14 -15.21 -18.36
C VAL A 3 6.09 -14.14 -18.69
N THR A 4 6.33 -12.90 -18.27
CA THR A 4 5.50 -11.73 -18.60
C THR A 4 5.38 -11.48 -20.10
N SER A 5 6.41 -11.77 -20.91
CA SER A 5 6.33 -11.63 -22.37
C SER A 5 5.30 -12.58 -23.00
N LEU A 6 5.11 -13.78 -22.43
CA LEU A 6 4.05 -14.69 -22.88
C LEU A 6 2.67 -14.14 -22.50
N MET A 7 2.53 -13.56 -21.30
CA MET A 7 1.27 -12.98 -20.85
C MET A 7 0.85 -11.79 -21.72
N PHE A 8 1.78 -10.92 -22.08
CA PHE A 8 1.52 -9.86 -23.06
C PHE A 8 1.10 -10.42 -24.42
N ALA A 9 1.75 -11.49 -24.90
CA ALA A 9 1.37 -12.15 -26.16
C ALA A 9 -0.02 -12.81 -26.09
N LEU A 10 -0.49 -13.15 -24.90
CA LEU A 10 -1.85 -13.64 -24.64
C LEU A 10 -2.88 -12.51 -24.46
N GLY A 11 -2.45 -11.25 -24.58
CA GLY A 11 -3.32 -10.07 -24.55
C GLY A 11 -3.57 -9.50 -23.15
N LEU A 12 -2.81 -9.90 -22.13
CA LEU A 12 -2.88 -9.28 -20.80
C LEU A 12 -2.04 -8.00 -20.79
N ASP A 13 -2.54 -6.94 -20.18
CA ASP A 13 -1.78 -5.73 -19.85
C ASP A 13 -1.15 -5.82 -18.45
N GLY A 14 -0.43 -4.76 -18.04
CA GLY A 14 0.27 -4.72 -16.75
C GLY A 14 -0.67 -4.95 -15.56
N GLU A 15 -1.84 -4.29 -15.55
CA GLU A 15 -2.85 -4.43 -14.51
C GLU A 15 -3.45 -5.84 -14.46
N ALA A 16 -3.78 -6.43 -15.62
CA ALA A 16 -4.30 -7.78 -15.72
C ALA A 16 -3.27 -8.80 -15.22
N ILE A 17 -1.99 -8.62 -15.53
CA ILE A 17 -0.92 -9.46 -15.00
C ILE A 17 -0.85 -9.31 -13.48
N LEU A 18 -0.77 -8.09 -12.95
CA LEU A 18 -0.65 -7.86 -11.51
C LEU A 18 -1.87 -8.42 -10.74
N SER A 19 -3.08 -8.16 -11.20
CA SER A 19 -4.30 -8.66 -10.56
C SER A 19 -4.49 -10.18 -10.66
N THR A 20 -3.87 -10.84 -11.66
CA THR A 20 -3.86 -12.31 -11.77
C THR A 20 -3.01 -12.96 -10.68
N PHE A 21 -1.87 -12.36 -10.33
CA PHE A 21 -0.89 -12.97 -9.42
C PHE A 21 -0.86 -12.36 -8.02
N TYR A 22 -1.38 -11.14 -7.84
CA TYR A 22 -1.30 -10.39 -6.61
C TYR A 22 -2.68 -9.88 -6.17
N LYS A 23 -2.84 -9.76 -4.85
CA LYS A 23 -3.99 -9.07 -4.27
C LYS A 23 -3.61 -7.61 -4.09
N LYS A 24 -4.37 -6.71 -4.71
CA LYS A 24 -4.29 -5.27 -4.41
C LYS A 24 -5.00 -4.93 -3.11
N ILE A 25 -4.54 -3.88 -2.48
CA ILE A 25 -4.98 -3.38 -1.19
C ILE A 25 -5.11 -1.88 -1.33
N LEU A 26 -6.32 -1.39 -1.06
CA LEU A 26 -6.63 0.01 -1.23
C LEU A 26 -6.20 0.79 0.01
N TYR A 27 -5.20 1.64 -0.15
CA TYR A 27 -4.73 2.54 0.89
C TYR A 27 -5.48 3.85 0.74
N LYS A 28 -5.98 4.42 1.83
CA LYS A 28 -6.84 5.61 1.79
C LYS A 28 -6.21 6.78 2.51
N ARG A 29 -6.12 7.93 1.85
CA ARG A 29 -5.65 9.18 2.45
C ARG A 29 -6.61 9.62 3.56
N THR A 30 -6.02 10.02 4.67
CA THR A 30 -6.69 10.66 5.80
C THR A 30 -6.00 11.99 6.10
N LYS A 31 -6.52 12.75 7.07
CA LYS A 31 -5.88 14.00 7.50
C LYS A 31 -4.49 13.80 8.07
N GLU A 32 -4.21 12.62 8.62
CA GLU A 32 -3.01 12.36 9.39
C GLU A 32 -2.06 11.32 8.77
N GLY A 33 -2.30 10.95 7.50
CA GLY A 33 -1.53 9.93 6.77
C GLY A 33 -2.43 9.00 5.97
N TRP A 34 -1.96 7.79 5.70
CA TRP A 34 -2.69 6.74 4.98
C TRP A 34 -3.28 5.73 5.93
N ARG A 35 -4.57 5.46 5.77
CA ARG A 35 -5.27 4.35 6.41
C ARG A 35 -5.03 3.08 5.59
N VAL A 36 -4.30 2.15 6.19
CA VAL A 36 -3.85 0.90 5.57
C VAL A 36 -4.54 -0.29 6.22
N PRO A 37 -5.29 -1.12 5.47
CA PRO A 37 -5.92 -2.31 6.02
C PRO A 37 -4.91 -3.21 6.74
N PHE A 38 -5.21 -3.54 8.01
CA PHE A 38 -4.39 -4.42 8.81
C PHE A 38 -4.76 -5.88 8.54
N ASP A 39 -3.74 -6.69 8.26
CA ASP A 39 -3.85 -8.14 8.15
C ASP A 39 -2.68 -8.79 8.90
N ALA A 40 -2.98 -9.63 9.88
CA ALA A 40 -1.93 -10.20 10.74
C ALA A 40 -0.94 -11.08 9.96
N ASN A 41 -1.33 -11.65 8.81
CA ASN A 41 -0.43 -12.47 8.00
C ASN A 41 0.54 -11.61 7.18
N ARG A 42 0.08 -10.46 6.65
CA ARG A 42 0.92 -9.49 5.93
C ARG A 42 1.94 -8.82 6.85
N PHE A 43 1.51 -8.43 8.05
CA PHE A 43 2.37 -7.71 8.99
C PHE A 43 3.21 -8.63 9.89
N ARG A 44 3.11 -9.96 9.74
CA ARG A 44 3.88 -10.89 10.59
C ARG A 44 5.38 -10.69 10.39
N GLY A 45 6.10 -10.49 11.49
CA GLY A 45 7.55 -10.29 11.46
C GLY A 45 7.99 -8.91 10.98
N TYR A 46 7.05 -7.98 10.75
CA TYR A 46 7.34 -6.59 10.43
C TYR A 46 8.13 -5.95 11.58
N SER A 47 9.27 -5.35 11.23
CA SER A 47 10.07 -4.54 12.14
C SER A 47 9.71 -3.09 11.91
N THR A 48 9.28 -2.42 12.97
CA THR A 48 8.78 -1.06 12.90
C THR A 48 9.94 -0.08 13.04
N VAL A 49 10.05 0.89 12.15
CA VAL A 49 10.98 2.02 12.32
C VAL A 49 10.30 3.13 13.14
N ASN A 50 9.00 3.31 12.92
CA ASN A 50 8.13 4.26 13.61
C ASN A 50 7.10 3.51 14.47
N ASP A 51 6.40 4.23 15.33
CA ASP A 51 5.25 3.66 16.06
C ASP A 51 4.17 3.19 15.07
N LEU A 52 3.68 1.96 15.25
CA LEU A 52 2.45 1.54 14.58
C LEU A 52 1.27 2.11 15.32
N ILE A 53 0.45 2.86 14.60
CA ILE A 53 -0.68 3.59 15.16
C ILE A 53 -1.96 3.05 14.53
N ASP A 54 -2.95 2.75 15.36
CA ASP A 54 -4.30 2.43 14.91
C ASP A 54 -4.89 3.64 14.20
N ALA A 55 -5.23 3.49 12.93
CA ALA A 55 -5.76 4.58 12.11
C ALA A 55 -7.12 5.11 12.59
N ASP A 56 -7.89 4.29 13.29
CA ASP A 56 -9.24 4.64 13.71
C ASP A 56 -9.25 5.26 15.13
N THR A 57 -8.28 4.92 15.98
CA THR A 57 -8.21 5.41 17.38
C THR A 57 -7.06 6.35 17.69
N GLY A 58 -6.03 6.42 16.82
CA GLY A 58 -4.81 7.21 17.04
C GLY A 58 -3.89 6.63 18.12
N LYS A 59 -4.20 5.45 18.67
CA LYS A 59 -3.39 4.82 19.71
C LYS A 59 -2.20 4.08 19.11
N VAL A 60 -1.06 4.16 19.76
CA VAL A 60 0.10 3.32 19.46
C VAL A 60 -0.26 1.87 19.83
N VAL A 61 -0.21 0.98 18.83
CA VAL A 61 -0.46 -0.46 18.98
C VAL A 61 0.83 -1.27 19.03
N LEU A 62 1.94 -0.71 18.53
CA LEU A 62 3.28 -1.23 18.68
C LEU A 62 4.28 -0.07 18.62
N GLU A 63 5.15 0.05 19.63
CA GLU A 63 6.19 1.08 19.66
C GLU A 63 7.28 0.81 18.62
N ALA A 64 7.89 1.89 18.13
CA ALA A 64 9.04 1.89 17.24
C ALA A 64 10.16 0.96 17.72
N GLY A 65 10.85 0.32 16.77
CA GLY A 65 11.95 -0.61 17.05
C GLY A 65 11.51 -1.97 17.57
N LYS A 66 10.23 -2.17 17.90
CA LYS A 66 9.70 -3.49 18.26
C LYS A 66 9.32 -4.29 17.04
N LYS A 67 9.59 -5.59 17.12
CA LYS A 67 9.18 -6.57 16.11
C LYS A 67 7.73 -7.00 16.34
N LEU A 68 6.89 -6.91 15.32
CA LEU A 68 5.54 -7.44 15.37
C LEU A 68 5.59 -8.97 15.22
N THR A 69 5.64 -9.67 16.35
CA THR A 69 5.60 -11.15 16.36
C THR A 69 4.26 -11.67 15.81
N VAL A 70 4.26 -12.90 15.30
CA VAL A 70 3.03 -13.58 14.82
C VAL A 70 1.93 -13.56 15.90
N ARG A 71 2.31 -13.82 17.16
CA ARG A 71 1.37 -13.79 18.29
C ARG A 71 0.80 -12.39 18.51
N ALA A 72 1.65 -11.36 18.50
CA ALA A 72 1.21 -9.97 18.69
C ALA A 72 0.29 -9.52 17.55
N ALA A 73 0.63 -9.84 16.29
CA ALA A 73 -0.20 -9.50 15.13
C ALA A 73 -1.61 -10.12 15.24
N ARG A 74 -1.69 -11.40 15.60
CA ARG A 74 -2.99 -12.08 15.84
C ARG A 74 -3.78 -11.43 16.97
N GLN A 75 -3.13 -11.12 18.09
CA GLN A 75 -3.79 -10.46 19.22
C GLN A 75 -4.31 -9.07 18.86
N LEU A 76 -3.60 -8.30 18.03
CA LEU A 76 -4.10 -7.02 17.55
C LEU A 76 -5.35 -7.19 16.68
N GLN A 77 -5.35 -8.19 15.78
CA GLN A 77 -6.51 -8.49 14.95
C GLN A 77 -7.71 -8.97 15.78
N GLU A 78 -7.50 -9.85 16.76
CA GLU A 78 -8.53 -10.34 17.69
C GLU A 78 -9.11 -9.21 18.56
N LYS A 79 -8.29 -8.23 18.92
CA LYS A 79 -8.73 -7.01 19.62
C LYS A 79 -9.45 -6.01 18.71
N GLY A 80 -9.62 -6.34 17.43
CA GLY A 80 -10.39 -5.56 16.48
C GLY A 80 -9.61 -4.47 15.75
N LEU A 81 -8.28 -4.51 15.74
CA LEU A 81 -7.48 -3.59 14.91
C LEU A 81 -7.82 -3.81 13.43
N LYS A 82 -8.32 -2.76 12.76
CA LYS A 82 -8.75 -2.83 11.35
C LYS A 82 -7.76 -2.20 10.39
N ALA A 83 -7.06 -1.16 10.83
CA ALA A 83 -6.14 -0.43 9.97
C ALA A 83 -5.03 0.25 10.76
N LEU A 84 -3.89 0.40 10.10
CA LEU A 84 -2.75 1.15 10.57
C LEU A 84 -2.67 2.49 9.85
N ARG A 85 -2.16 3.49 10.55
CA ARG A 85 -1.84 4.79 9.96
C ARG A 85 -0.37 4.79 9.54
N LEU A 86 -0.12 4.96 8.25
CA LEU A 86 1.23 5.08 7.68
C LEU A 86 1.45 6.49 7.13
N SER A 87 2.69 6.95 7.19
CA SER A 87 3.18 8.18 6.59
C SER A 87 3.47 8.01 5.09
N ASP A 88 3.77 9.11 4.39
CA ASP A 88 4.13 9.07 2.97
C ASP A 88 5.46 8.32 2.77
N GLU A 89 6.39 8.52 3.69
CA GLU A 89 7.70 7.88 3.72
C GLU A 89 7.60 6.36 3.89
N GLU A 90 6.60 5.87 4.63
CA GLU A 90 6.34 4.44 4.81
C GLU A 90 5.71 3.78 3.58
N LEU A 91 5.17 4.56 2.64
CA LEU A 91 4.65 4.06 1.37
C LEU A 91 5.74 3.96 0.29
N VAL A 92 6.87 4.65 0.45
CA VAL A 92 8.01 4.57 -0.47
C VAL A 92 8.54 3.14 -0.52
N GLY A 93 8.80 2.65 -1.74
CA GLY A 93 9.23 1.29 -2.03
C GLY A 93 8.10 0.28 -2.23
N ASN A 94 6.83 0.67 -2.04
CA ASN A 94 5.71 -0.14 -2.51
C ASN A 94 5.44 0.09 -4.00
N TYR A 95 4.63 -0.78 -4.61
CA TYR A 95 4.37 -0.76 -6.05
C TYR A 95 2.88 -0.53 -6.32
N LEU A 96 2.56 0.27 -7.32
CA LEU A 96 1.17 0.52 -7.71
C LEU A 96 0.60 -0.71 -8.42
N ALA A 97 -0.61 -1.11 -8.05
CA ALA A 97 -1.31 -2.24 -8.67
C ALA A 97 -2.07 -1.85 -9.94
N GLU A 98 -2.38 -0.57 -10.11
CA GLU A 98 -3.19 -0.02 -11.22
C GLU A 98 -2.62 1.33 -11.66
N ASP A 99 -2.93 1.73 -12.88
CA ASP A 99 -2.61 3.03 -13.44
C ASP A 99 -3.33 4.13 -12.64
N LEU A 100 -2.58 5.17 -12.31
CA LEU A 100 -3.12 6.36 -11.67
C LEU A 100 -3.36 7.42 -12.74
N VAL A 101 -4.61 7.53 -13.18
CA VAL A 101 -5.01 8.40 -14.30
C VAL A 101 -5.75 9.65 -13.85
N ASN A 102 -5.53 10.76 -14.56
CA ASN A 102 -6.41 11.91 -14.51
C ASN A 102 -7.71 11.60 -15.27
N PRO A 103 -8.86 11.49 -14.60
CA PRO A 103 -10.10 11.07 -15.25
C PRO A 103 -10.66 12.11 -16.23
N LYS A 104 -10.14 13.35 -16.21
CA LYS A 104 -10.58 14.43 -17.12
C LYS A 104 -9.77 14.47 -18.40
N THR A 105 -8.46 14.25 -18.32
CA THR A 105 -7.55 14.36 -19.47
C THR A 105 -7.15 13.01 -20.06
N GLY A 106 -7.29 11.92 -19.29
CA GLY A 106 -6.76 10.60 -19.65
C GLY A 106 -5.24 10.50 -19.48
N GLU A 107 -4.60 11.51 -18.90
CA GLU A 107 -3.17 11.50 -18.63
C GLU A 107 -2.84 10.48 -17.54
N ILE A 108 -1.85 9.63 -17.80
CA ILE A 108 -1.34 8.66 -16.83
C ILE A 108 -0.29 9.38 -15.96
N HIS A 109 -0.54 9.47 -14.66
CA HIS A 109 0.38 10.08 -13.70
C HIS A 109 1.38 9.07 -13.13
N ALA A 110 1.01 7.78 -13.08
CA ALA A 110 1.89 6.67 -12.74
C ALA A 110 1.32 5.36 -13.31
N GLU A 111 2.18 4.45 -13.75
CA GLU A 111 1.79 3.19 -14.38
C GLU A 111 1.69 2.05 -13.35
N ALA A 112 0.86 1.04 -13.67
CA ALA A 112 0.79 -0.20 -12.92
C ALA A 112 2.16 -0.90 -12.90
N GLY A 113 2.60 -1.28 -11.71
CA GLY A 113 3.92 -1.86 -11.46
C GLY A 113 5.03 -0.85 -11.24
N GLU A 114 4.74 0.46 -11.29
CA GLU A 114 5.70 1.50 -10.91
C GLU A 114 5.92 1.51 -9.38
N GLU A 115 7.17 1.65 -8.97
CA GLU A 115 7.55 1.84 -7.57
C GLU A 115 7.19 3.26 -7.09
N ILE A 116 6.63 3.36 -5.90
CA ILE A 116 6.46 4.62 -5.20
C ILE A 116 7.82 5.10 -4.71
N THR A 117 8.24 6.25 -5.24
CA THR A 117 9.44 6.97 -4.85
C THR A 117 9.07 8.25 -4.11
N ASP A 118 10.01 8.83 -3.36
CA ASP A 118 9.79 10.14 -2.72
C ASP A 118 9.37 11.23 -3.73
N LYS A 119 9.86 11.13 -4.97
CA LYS A 119 9.56 12.08 -6.04
C LYS A 119 8.13 11.92 -6.53
N ASN A 120 7.70 10.70 -6.90
CA ASN A 120 6.36 10.51 -7.44
C ASN A 120 5.29 10.62 -6.33
N MET A 121 5.58 10.24 -5.08
CA MET A 121 4.67 10.43 -3.95
C MET A 121 4.28 11.92 -3.77
N LYS A 122 5.23 12.85 -3.91
CA LYS A 122 4.94 14.29 -3.90
C LYS A 122 4.00 14.70 -5.02
N ALA A 123 4.25 14.25 -6.25
CA ALA A 123 3.39 14.53 -7.39
C ALA A 123 1.98 13.93 -7.20
N LEU A 124 1.87 12.70 -6.69
CA LEU A 124 0.58 12.07 -6.38
C LEU A 124 -0.22 12.88 -5.33
N ASN A 125 0.47 13.42 -4.33
CA ASN A 125 -0.15 14.31 -3.35
C ASN A 125 -0.61 15.64 -3.96
N GLU A 126 0.18 16.25 -4.84
CA GLU A 126 -0.18 17.48 -5.58
C GLU A 126 -1.40 17.26 -6.49
N HIS A 127 -1.48 16.10 -7.13
CA HIS A 127 -2.65 15.68 -7.92
C HIS A 127 -3.88 15.35 -7.05
N GLY A 128 -3.72 15.25 -5.72
CA GLY A 128 -4.81 15.06 -4.77
C GLY A 128 -5.35 13.63 -4.73
N TYR A 129 -4.53 12.62 -5.04
CA TYR A 129 -4.94 11.22 -4.91
C TYR A 129 -5.32 10.89 -3.46
N LYS A 130 -6.54 10.39 -3.29
CA LYS A 130 -7.08 9.98 -1.98
C LYS A 130 -7.03 8.48 -1.77
N GLU A 131 -6.78 7.72 -2.81
CA GLU A 131 -6.69 6.28 -2.76
C GLU A 131 -5.50 5.84 -3.61
N LEU A 132 -4.73 4.87 -3.11
CA LEU A 132 -3.64 4.23 -3.84
C LEU A 132 -3.91 2.72 -3.85
N PRO A 133 -4.03 2.09 -5.03
CA PRO A 133 -4.10 0.64 -5.16
C PRO A 133 -2.68 0.07 -5.11
N LEU A 134 -2.37 -0.69 -4.06
CA LEU A 134 -1.04 -1.24 -3.77
C LEU A 134 -1.07 -2.77 -3.66
#